data_AF-A0A249STS1-F1
#
_entry.id   AF-A0A249STS1-F1
#
_cell.length_a   1.000
_cell.length_b   1.000
_cell.length_c   1.000
_cell.angle_alpha   90.00
_cell.angle_beta   90.00
_cell.angle_gamma   90.00
#
_symmetry.space_group_name_H-M   'P 1'
#
loop_
_entity.id
_entity.type
_entity.pdbx_description
1 polymer ?
#
loop_
_entity_poly.entity_id
_entity_poly.type
_entity_poly.pdbx_seq_one_letter_code
_entity_poly.pdbx_strand_id
1 'polypeptide(L)'
;MSGSLKAQLKIGDNPATINKASILELESLRQGLLLPRIPDTLAAPLTTAPNGMLIFFTGDASLRVRRNGVWAKLAELGVVTQNNWSTTGNTGTNPTTNYIGTTDAQGLSIRTAGTEAIRVNADQSITLKQVPVNGTLVSVLVIDPTTGNVSKRSLSTAAFDDAIRSLNGLSRRGITIRTDTANAALGVTANDVDSTITVNIPKVNATTQKTGLLTYDDWLAFSSKQRAITVGAFGTASSPAGLVLDPTTGVLTLTPADAANPGAISILPQQLKGPKTFLDSLYASGGLAATGARISGNAIVGGGLTLTTAPADAATTENTVLIRNTTTGNIEKKALSPSAFEGAITSVNGQKGPDIHLKTGTAGNNIALDSTSVTNTITLNVPDAAVAARGVITTGAQTLAGFKTLRDTLAVGSSAVIGASGSNPNSTLQVTGSVAMNIRSLTSSGTITETDYTVLVNTSGGAVTVQLPAVSGKNGRMYNIKKIGGGIDNALTITPTSGQIEGATSYIIYNDWTSVTIQTDGANWYVIRK
;
A
#
# COMPACT_ATOMS: atom_id res chain seq x y z
N MET A 1 18.06 162.44 21.49
CA MET A 1 17.02 161.48 21.89
C MET A 1 17.67 160.33 22.63
N SER A 2 16.97 159.88 23.66
CA SER A 2 17.30 158.88 24.68
C SER A 2 18.12 157.68 24.18
N GLY A 3 19.31 157.52 24.77
CA GLY A 3 20.11 156.30 24.70
C GLY A 3 19.62 155.32 25.76
N SER A 4 19.36 154.08 25.36
CA SER A 4 19.18 152.96 26.29
C SER A 4 20.57 152.47 26.74
N LEU A 5 20.91 152.76 28.01
CA LEU A 5 22.07 152.16 28.70
C LEU A 5 21.80 150.67 28.96
N LYS A 6 22.64 149.77 28.43
CA LYS A 6 22.70 148.38 28.89
C LYS A 6 23.68 148.28 30.06
N ALA A 7 23.20 147.95 31.25
CA ALA A 7 24.00 147.89 32.47
C ALA A 7 24.61 146.50 32.69
N GLN A 8 25.95 146.43 32.67
CA GLN A 8 26.75 145.34 33.25
C GLN A 8 26.92 145.63 34.75
N LEU A 9 26.84 144.61 35.62
CA LEU A 9 26.89 144.81 37.07
C LEU A 9 28.16 144.19 37.66
N LYS A 10 29.06 145.03 38.15
CA LYS A 10 30.20 144.61 38.97
C LYS A 10 30.02 145.14 40.39
N ILE A 11 30.22 144.27 41.37
CA ILE A 11 30.14 144.60 42.79
C ILE A 11 31.43 144.10 43.44
N GLY A 12 32.23 145.00 43.99
CA GLY A 12 33.52 144.64 44.54
C GLY A 12 34.50 145.78 44.70
N ASP A 13 35.72 145.43 45.09
CA ASP A 13 36.77 146.38 45.48
C ASP A 13 37.22 147.30 44.31
N ASN A 14 37.13 146.85 43.05
CA ASN A 14 37.51 147.62 41.85
C ASN A 14 36.36 147.81 40.84
N PRO A 15 35.30 148.57 41.17
CA PRO A 15 34.07 148.63 40.37
C PRO A 15 34.24 149.34 39.02
N ALA A 16 35.31 150.11 38.81
CA ALA A 16 35.57 150.84 37.56
C ALA A 16 36.22 149.99 36.47
N THR A 17 36.77 148.82 36.81
CA THR A 17 37.46 147.93 35.87
C THR A 17 36.58 146.70 35.63
N ILE A 18 35.90 146.66 34.48
CA ILE A 18 34.85 145.68 34.23
C ILE A 18 35.33 144.64 33.21
N ASN A 19 35.20 143.34 33.52
CA ASN A 19 35.54 142.28 32.60
C ASN A 19 34.44 142.07 31.56
N LYS A 20 34.71 142.36 30.29
CA LYS A 20 33.70 142.32 29.21
C LYS A 20 33.10 140.93 28.94
N ALA A 21 33.70 139.85 29.47
CA ALA A 21 33.19 138.49 29.30
C ALA A 21 32.12 138.09 30.34
N SER A 22 31.92 138.88 31.41
CA SER A 22 30.96 138.55 32.47
C SER A 22 29.84 139.58 32.55
N ILE A 23 28.58 139.13 32.69
CA ILE A 23 27.47 140.06 32.88
C ILE A 23 27.28 140.47 34.36
N LEU A 24 27.74 139.60 35.27
CA LEU A 24 27.81 139.83 36.72
C LEU A 24 29.20 139.42 37.20
N GLU A 25 29.90 140.34 37.85
CA GLU A 25 31.23 140.10 38.42
C GLU A 25 31.25 140.49 39.89
N LEU A 26 31.67 139.56 40.75
CA LEU A 26 31.76 139.76 42.20
C LEU A 26 33.24 139.65 42.58
N GLU A 27 33.85 140.76 42.99
CA GLU A 27 35.28 140.82 43.32
C GLU A 27 35.45 141.23 44.78
N SER A 28 35.90 140.30 45.62
CA SER A 28 36.27 140.59 46.99
C SER A 28 37.31 139.59 47.47
N LEU A 29 38.27 140.06 48.26
CA LEU A 29 39.28 139.21 48.90
C LEU A 29 38.78 138.54 50.19
N ARG A 30 37.65 139.00 50.73
CA ARG A 30 37.16 138.58 52.06
C ARG A 30 35.68 138.20 52.09
N GLN A 31 34.96 138.41 51.00
CA GLN A 31 33.54 138.10 50.87
C GLN A 31 33.33 137.21 49.64
N GLY A 32 32.36 136.30 49.74
CA GLY A 32 32.03 135.37 48.65
C GLY A 32 30.57 135.49 48.25
N LEU A 33 30.23 134.90 47.11
CA LEU A 33 28.83 134.75 46.73
C LEU A 33 28.17 133.67 47.59
N LEU A 34 27.34 134.10 48.53
CA LEU A 34 26.47 133.19 49.25
C LEU A 34 25.26 132.88 48.38
N LEU A 35 25.24 131.67 47.81
CA LEU A 35 24.12 131.20 47.01
C LEU A 35 22.88 130.95 47.88
N PRO A 36 21.66 131.00 47.30
CA PRO A 36 20.44 130.64 48.00
C PRO A 36 20.58 129.25 48.63
N ARG A 37 20.36 129.20 49.94
CA ARG A 37 20.47 127.97 50.73
C ARG A 37 19.12 127.28 50.74
N ILE A 38 19.00 126.24 49.92
CA ILE A 38 17.73 125.58 49.64
C ILE A 38 17.70 124.23 50.36
N PRO A 39 16.70 123.97 51.22
CA PRO A 39 16.57 122.70 51.91
C PRO A 39 15.76 121.66 51.14
N ASP A 40 14.91 122.08 50.21
CA ASP A 40 14.11 121.20 49.37
C ASP A 40 14.09 121.72 47.92
N THR A 41 14.54 120.86 47.01
CA THR A 41 14.65 121.18 45.59
C THR A 41 13.48 120.66 44.76
N LEU A 42 12.55 119.92 45.39
CA LEU A 42 11.32 119.41 44.79
C LEU A 42 10.12 120.36 44.99
N ALA A 43 10.31 121.46 45.71
CA ALA A 43 9.30 122.51 45.86
C ALA A 43 9.26 123.44 44.62
N ALA A 44 8.07 123.78 44.13
CA ALA A 44 7.91 124.81 43.11
C ALA A 44 8.33 126.19 43.66
N PRO A 45 9.00 127.06 42.86
CA PRO A 45 9.26 126.93 41.42
C PRO A 45 10.59 126.22 41.06
N LEU A 46 11.33 125.64 42.03
CA LEU A 46 12.63 125.03 41.77
C LEU A 46 12.58 123.73 40.94
N THR A 47 11.42 123.08 40.87
CA THR A 47 11.17 121.93 39.98
C THR A 47 11.21 122.29 38.51
N THR A 48 10.86 123.52 38.16
CA THR A 48 10.93 124.06 36.78
C THR A 48 12.09 125.04 36.61
N ALA A 49 13.06 125.06 37.54
CA ALA A 49 14.22 125.93 37.43
C ALA A 49 14.97 125.68 36.10
N PRO A 50 15.41 126.75 35.41
CA PRO A 50 16.22 126.62 34.20
C PRO A 50 17.56 125.95 34.48
N ASN A 51 18.08 125.23 33.47
CA ASN A 51 19.40 124.62 33.55
C ASN A 51 20.49 125.68 33.73
N GLY A 52 21.52 125.33 34.49
CA GLY A 52 22.61 126.23 34.88
C GLY A 52 22.35 127.00 36.16
N MET A 53 21.14 126.95 36.74
CA MET A 53 20.87 127.56 38.04
C MET A 53 21.69 126.89 39.15
N LEU A 54 22.28 127.71 40.02
CA LEU A 54 23.16 127.29 41.12
C LEU A 54 22.51 127.55 42.47
N ILE A 55 22.55 126.55 43.35
CA ILE A 55 22.08 126.64 44.73
C ILE A 55 23.05 125.91 45.65
N PHE A 56 23.03 126.28 46.93
CA PHE A 56 23.62 125.45 47.97
C PHE A 56 22.51 124.62 48.60
N PHE A 57 22.52 123.30 48.37
CA PHE A 57 21.53 122.40 48.94
C PHE A 57 21.95 122.01 50.36
N THR A 58 21.11 122.34 51.34
CA THR A 58 21.49 122.19 52.74
C THR A 58 21.33 120.77 53.26
N GLY A 59 20.53 119.92 52.61
CA GLY A 59 20.27 118.55 53.06
C GLY A 59 21.52 117.68 53.16
N ASP A 60 22.48 117.86 52.25
CA ASP A 60 23.78 117.17 52.26
C ASP A 60 24.97 118.14 52.14
N ALA A 61 24.73 119.41 52.48
CA ALA A 61 25.70 120.50 52.44
C ALA A 61 26.50 120.58 51.12
N SER A 62 25.82 120.53 49.98
CA SER A 62 26.47 120.47 48.67
C SER A 62 26.09 121.60 47.71
N LEU A 63 27.03 121.94 46.84
CA LEU A 63 26.77 122.78 45.68
C LEU A 63 26.03 121.95 44.61
N ARG A 64 24.90 122.48 44.14
CA ARG A 64 24.07 121.84 43.10
C ARG A 64 23.93 122.76 41.90
N VAL A 65 23.91 122.16 40.72
CA VAL A 65 23.52 122.82 39.47
C VAL A 65 22.30 122.14 38.88
N ARG A 66 21.36 122.93 38.39
CA ARG A 66 20.22 122.41 37.64
C ARG A 66 20.68 121.98 36.26
N ARG A 67 20.38 120.73 35.86
CA ARG A 67 20.66 120.25 34.50
C ARG A 67 19.64 119.21 34.10
N ASN A 68 19.09 119.34 32.89
CA ASN A 68 18.16 118.40 32.27
C ASN A 68 17.02 117.93 33.20
N GLY A 69 16.42 118.86 33.95
CA GLY A 69 15.30 118.53 34.82
C GLY A 69 15.66 117.87 36.16
N VAL A 70 16.96 117.78 36.51
CA VAL A 70 17.42 117.28 37.82
C VAL A 70 18.44 118.22 38.48
N TRP A 71 18.52 118.16 39.82
CA TRP A 71 19.52 118.90 40.60
C TRP A 71 20.75 118.03 40.83
N ALA A 72 21.76 118.22 40.00
CA ALA A 72 22.98 117.42 40.03
C ALA A 72 23.96 117.95 41.08
N LYS A 73 24.51 117.05 41.89
CA LYS A 73 25.65 117.35 42.77
C LYS A 73 26.89 117.56 41.90
N LEU A 74 27.63 118.64 42.14
CA LEU A 74 28.99 118.71 41.61
C LEU A 74 29.88 117.84 42.49
N ALA A 75 30.48 116.82 41.88
CA ALA A 75 31.27 115.82 42.59
C ALA A 75 32.63 116.38 43.05
N GLU A 76 33.09 115.94 44.21
CA GLU A 76 34.44 116.18 44.72
C GLU A 76 35.38 115.08 44.22
N LEU A 77 36.56 115.47 43.72
CA LEU A 77 37.48 114.60 42.97
C LEU A 77 37.98 113.38 43.78
N GLY A 78 38.03 113.47 45.12
CA GLY A 78 38.52 112.40 45.99
C GLY A 78 37.61 111.17 46.12
N VAL A 79 36.31 111.29 45.80
CA VAL A 79 35.35 110.16 45.89
C VAL A 79 35.30 109.34 44.60
N VAL A 80 35.73 109.93 43.48
CA VAL A 80 35.68 109.29 42.14
C VAL A 80 36.86 108.32 41.93
N THR A 81 37.96 108.46 42.67
CA THR A 81 39.20 107.68 42.47
C THR A 81 39.24 106.33 43.19
N GLN A 82 38.39 106.06 44.18
CA GLN A 82 38.43 104.80 44.96
C GLN A 82 37.68 103.63 44.32
N ASN A 83 36.82 103.90 43.33
CA ASN A 83 35.98 102.87 42.69
C ASN A 83 36.48 102.45 41.30
N ASN A 84 37.65 102.92 40.87
CA ASN A 84 38.24 102.62 39.57
C ASN A 84 39.58 101.86 39.72
N TRP A 85 39.92 101.06 38.72
CA TRP A 85 41.26 100.45 38.63
C TRP A 85 42.28 101.44 38.03
N SER A 86 43.33 101.76 38.78
CA SER A 86 44.42 102.63 38.33
C SER A 86 45.44 101.90 37.46
N THR A 87 46.01 102.61 36.47
CA THR A 87 47.12 102.13 35.63
C THR A 87 48.44 101.95 36.39
N THR A 88 48.57 102.54 37.58
CA THR A 88 49.75 102.36 38.46
C THR A 88 49.49 101.38 39.61
N GLY A 89 48.29 100.79 39.66
CA GLY A 89 47.87 99.91 40.75
C GLY A 89 47.11 100.64 41.87
N ASN A 90 46.44 99.84 42.71
CA ASN A 90 45.61 100.26 43.83
C ASN A 90 46.16 99.54 45.08
N THR A 91 46.28 100.27 46.19
CA THR A 91 46.71 99.71 47.48
C THR A 91 45.50 99.34 48.34
N GLY A 92 45.61 98.29 49.17
CA GLY A 92 44.56 97.93 50.14
C GLY A 92 43.39 97.09 49.59
N THR A 93 43.56 96.42 48.44
CA THR A 93 42.53 95.56 47.83
C THR A 93 42.33 94.24 48.59
N ASN A 94 41.09 93.76 48.65
CA ASN A 94 40.73 92.42 49.10
C ASN A 94 40.34 91.52 47.90
N PRO A 95 41.08 90.43 47.60
CA PRO A 95 40.82 89.58 46.44
C PRO A 95 39.46 88.88 46.39
N THR A 96 38.71 88.81 47.49
CA THR A 96 37.35 88.22 47.49
C THR A 96 36.27 89.20 47.01
N THR A 97 36.52 90.51 47.09
CA THR A 97 35.53 91.56 46.77
C THR A 97 36.03 92.58 45.74
N ASN A 98 37.34 92.69 45.53
CA ASN A 98 37.95 93.57 44.54
C ASN A 98 38.59 92.74 43.42
N TYR A 99 38.19 92.97 42.18
CA TYR A 99 38.72 92.28 41.03
C TYR A 99 38.68 93.16 39.77
N ILE A 100 39.55 92.86 38.82
CA ILE A 100 39.38 93.29 37.42
C ILE A 100 38.54 92.21 36.76
N GLY A 101 37.32 92.53 36.35
CA GLY A 101 36.42 91.54 35.76
C GLY A 101 35.02 92.04 35.50
N THR A 102 34.19 91.09 35.10
CA THR A 102 32.76 91.24 34.85
C THR A 102 31.99 90.56 35.98
N THR A 103 30.84 91.11 36.35
CA THR A 103 29.91 90.50 37.32
C THR A 103 28.88 89.59 36.63
N ASP A 104 28.77 89.67 35.31
CA ASP A 104 27.88 88.86 34.48
C ASP A 104 28.65 87.74 33.75
N ALA A 105 27.93 86.85 33.07
CA ALA A 105 28.50 85.70 32.36
C ALA A 105 29.19 86.08 31.02
N GLN A 106 29.78 87.27 30.96
CA GLN A 106 30.52 87.76 29.81
C GLN A 106 32.01 87.65 30.08
N GLY A 107 32.79 87.26 29.08
CA GLY A 107 34.24 87.11 29.25
C GLY A 107 34.96 88.46 29.44
N LEU A 108 35.99 88.48 30.29
CA LEU A 108 36.89 89.63 30.44
C LEU A 108 37.95 89.61 29.32
N SER A 109 38.08 90.73 28.63
CA SER A 109 39.02 90.92 27.52
C SER A 109 40.18 91.83 27.94
N ILE A 110 41.41 91.30 27.92
CA ILE A 110 42.63 92.08 28.17
C ILE A 110 43.34 92.30 26.83
N ARG A 111 43.55 93.58 26.49
CA ARG A 111 43.93 94.01 25.14
C ARG A 111 45.12 94.96 25.11
N THR A 112 45.79 95.00 23.95
CA THR A 112 46.72 96.07 23.58
C THR A 112 46.39 96.53 22.17
N ALA A 113 46.33 97.84 21.94
CA ALA A 113 45.96 98.44 20.65
C ALA A 113 44.63 97.90 20.05
N GLY A 114 43.67 97.55 20.91
CA GLY A 114 42.38 96.98 20.49
C GLY A 114 42.39 95.47 20.19
N THR A 115 43.53 94.80 20.21
CA THR A 115 43.65 93.35 19.98
C THR A 115 43.65 92.57 21.30
N GLU A 116 42.85 91.50 21.38
CA GLU A 116 42.78 90.65 22.56
C GLU A 116 43.98 89.72 22.67
N ALA A 117 44.74 89.86 23.74
CA ALA A 117 45.89 89.01 24.04
C ALA A 117 45.53 87.88 25.00
N ILE A 118 44.73 88.20 26.03
CA ILE A 118 44.25 87.26 27.03
C ILE A 118 42.74 87.43 27.17
N ARG A 119 42.03 86.31 27.22
CA ARG A 119 40.62 86.27 27.59
C ARG A 119 40.41 85.34 28.77
N VAL A 120 39.67 85.82 29.76
CA VAL A 120 38.96 84.95 30.70
C VAL A 120 37.59 84.70 30.11
N ASN A 121 37.32 83.46 29.71
CA ASN A 121 36.05 83.08 29.10
C ASN A 121 34.91 83.09 30.13
N ALA A 122 33.68 83.06 29.65
CA ALA A 122 32.50 83.00 30.50
C ALA A 122 32.46 81.74 31.40
N ASP A 123 33.10 80.65 30.96
CA ASP A 123 33.27 79.40 31.71
C ASP A 123 34.48 79.42 32.66
N GLN A 124 35.09 80.59 32.85
CA GLN A 124 36.26 80.84 33.71
C GLN A 124 37.58 80.23 33.19
N SER A 125 37.59 79.61 32.02
CA SER A 125 38.83 79.17 31.38
C SER A 125 39.64 80.35 30.81
N ILE A 126 40.97 80.21 30.74
CA ILE A 126 41.86 81.23 30.17
C ILE A 126 42.25 80.85 28.75
N THR A 127 42.06 81.77 27.82
CA THR A 127 42.60 81.65 26.46
C THR A 127 43.73 82.65 26.25
N LEU A 128 44.91 82.13 25.91
CA LEU A 128 46.06 82.92 25.47
C LEU A 128 46.04 83.00 23.95
N LYS A 129 45.70 84.17 23.40
CA LYS A 129 45.47 84.33 21.95
C LYS A 129 46.71 84.76 21.18
N GLN A 130 47.73 85.27 21.87
CA GLN A 130 48.94 85.84 21.27
C GLN A 130 50.19 85.19 21.89
N VAL A 131 50.31 83.86 21.78
CA VAL A 131 51.52 83.12 22.20
C VAL A 131 52.44 82.91 20.99
N PRO A 132 53.69 83.45 21.00
CA PRO A 132 54.61 83.25 19.88
C PRO A 132 54.99 81.77 19.69
N VAL A 133 54.95 81.29 18.45
CA VAL A 133 55.42 79.94 18.09
C VAL A 133 56.95 79.88 18.06
N ASN A 134 57.54 78.80 18.56
CA ASN A 134 58.98 78.52 18.49
C ASN A 134 59.21 77.35 17.53
N GLY A 135 60.01 77.55 16.48
CA GLY A 135 60.18 76.60 15.38
C GLY A 135 61.22 75.50 15.60
N THR A 136 61.96 75.49 16.72
CA THR A 136 63.14 74.61 16.86
C THR A 136 62.98 73.51 17.92
N LEU A 137 62.14 73.72 18.94
CA LEU A 137 61.86 72.74 19.99
C LEU A 137 60.36 72.67 20.25
N VAL A 138 59.83 71.48 20.52
CA VAL A 138 58.46 71.35 21.04
C VAL A 138 58.45 71.94 22.46
N SER A 139 57.99 73.18 22.56
CA SER A 139 57.74 73.84 23.83
C SER A 139 56.37 73.38 24.32
N VAL A 140 56.33 72.54 25.35
CA VAL A 140 55.08 72.12 25.99
C VAL A 140 54.82 72.99 27.22
N LEU A 141 53.56 73.33 27.41
CA LEU A 141 53.07 73.91 28.66
C LEU A 141 52.67 72.75 29.55
N VAL A 142 53.38 72.55 30.65
CA VAL A 142 53.08 71.49 31.62
C VAL A 142 52.32 72.13 32.77
N ILE A 143 51.16 71.56 33.08
CA ILE A 143 50.39 71.91 34.28
C ILE A 143 50.88 70.98 35.38
N ASP A 144 51.39 71.55 36.47
CA ASP A 144 51.64 70.79 37.68
C ASP A 144 50.29 70.26 38.19
N PRO A 145 50.08 68.94 38.25
CA PRO A 145 48.77 68.36 38.51
C PRO A 145 48.28 68.58 39.94
N THR A 146 49.17 69.02 40.84
CA THR A 146 48.86 69.23 42.26
C THR A 146 48.58 70.69 42.57
N THR A 147 49.33 71.61 41.94
CA THR A 147 49.26 73.05 42.22
C THR A 147 48.55 73.85 41.14
N GLY A 148 48.32 73.27 39.96
CA GLY A 148 47.73 73.95 38.80
C GLY A 148 48.66 74.98 38.14
N ASN A 149 49.91 75.11 38.63
CA ASN A 149 50.88 76.04 38.09
C ASN A 149 51.31 75.65 36.69
N VAL A 150 51.45 76.65 35.83
CA VAL A 150 51.75 76.48 34.41
C VAL A 150 53.23 76.77 34.16
N SER A 151 53.99 75.77 33.72
CA SER A 151 55.43 75.88 33.43
C SER A 151 55.76 75.52 31.97
N LYS A 152 56.63 76.29 31.31
CA LYS A 152 57.10 75.98 29.95
C LYS A 152 58.32 75.05 30.01
N ARG A 153 58.28 73.89 29.32
CA ARG A 153 59.42 72.98 29.18
C ARG A 153 59.68 72.63 27.72
N SER A 154 60.95 72.47 27.35
CA SER A 154 61.38 71.96 26.04
C SER A 154 61.76 70.48 26.16
N LEU A 155 61.23 69.62 25.29
CA LEU A 155 61.53 68.18 25.27
C LEU A 155 62.33 67.78 24.02
N SER A 156 63.20 66.76 24.13
CA SER A 156 63.98 66.20 23.01
C SER A 156 63.29 65.00 22.34
N THR A 157 63.67 64.69 21.09
CA THR A 157 63.14 63.55 20.32
C THR A 157 63.36 62.19 20.98
N ALA A 158 64.44 62.03 21.76
CA ALA A 158 64.76 60.78 22.45
C ALA A 158 63.72 60.38 23.52
N ALA A 159 62.96 61.35 24.06
CA ALA A 159 61.94 61.07 25.08
C ALA A 159 60.76 60.22 24.56
N PHE A 160 60.64 60.00 23.24
CA PHE A 160 59.58 59.20 22.62
C PHE A 160 60.04 57.82 22.13
N ASP A 161 61.33 57.51 22.13
CA ASP A 161 61.87 56.25 21.60
C ASP A 161 61.73 55.05 22.57
N ASP A 162 61.68 55.30 23.89
CA ASP A 162 61.66 54.25 24.92
C ASP A 162 60.24 53.71 25.24
N ALA A 163 59.18 54.35 24.75
CA ALA A 163 57.83 54.06 25.23
C ALA A 163 57.20 52.75 24.68
N ILE A 164 57.78 52.08 23.67
CA ILE A 164 57.20 50.85 23.06
C ILE A 164 58.29 49.83 22.66
N ARG A 165 58.98 49.14 23.58
CA ARG A 165 59.97 48.09 23.19
C ARG A 165 60.18 46.94 24.19
N SER A 166 59.24 45.98 24.30
CA SER A 166 59.63 44.57 24.54
C SER A 166 58.55 43.56 24.08
N LEU A 167 58.94 42.63 23.21
CA LEU A 167 58.26 41.36 23.00
C LEU A 167 59.32 40.26 23.09
N ASN A 168 59.25 39.44 24.14
CA ASN A 168 60.21 38.37 24.45
C ASN A 168 61.70 38.78 24.39
N GLY A 169 62.05 39.93 24.99
CA GLY A 169 63.45 40.35 25.18
C GLY A 169 64.10 41.05 23.97
N LEU A 170 63.38 41.25 22.87
CA LEU A 170 63.88 41.94 21.67
C LEU A 170 63.66 43.46 21.78
N SER A 171 64.73 44.25 21.62
CA SER A 171 64.73 45.71 21.89
C SER A 171 65.31 46.58 20.77
N ARG A 172 65.72 46.02 19.63
CA ARG A 172 66.23 46.79 18.47
C ARG A 172 65.12 47.07 17.43
N ARG A 173 65.40 47.97 16.49
CA ARG A 173 64.41 48.55 15.56
C ARG A 173 63.86 47.51 14.57
N GLY A 174 62.59 47.14 14.73
CA GLY A 174 61.81 46.29 13.81
C GLY A 174 61.88 44.79 14.16
N ILE A 175 60.73 44.17 14.46
CA ILE A 175 60.63 42.72 14.65
C ILE A 175 60.29 42.07 13.29
N THR A 176 61.09 41.13 12.81
CA THR A 176 60.79 40.36 11.60
C THR A 176 60.42 38.92 11.95
N ILE A 177 59.21 38.47 11.59
CA ILE A 177 58.77 37.08 11.78
C ILE A 177 59.01 36.31 10.48
N ARG A 178 59.67 35.16 10.55
CA ARG A 178 59.96 34.31 9.38
C ARG A 178 59.75 32.83 9.69
N THR A 179 59.47 32.05 8.65
CA THR A 179 59.36 30.59 8.75
C THR A 179 60.67 29.94 8.34
N ASP A 180 61.09 28.93 9.09
CA ASP A 180 62.22 28.06 8.76
C ASP A 180 61.71 26.61 8.66
N THR A 181 62.22 25.88 7.68
CA THR A 181 61.89 24.47 7.45
C THR A 181 63.12 23.57 7.51
N ALA A 182 64.29 24.15 7.78
CA ALA A 182 65.57 23.44 7.85
C ALA A 182 65.86 22.87 9.25
N ASN A 183 65.25 23.42 10.30
CA ASN A 183 65.43 22.89 11.65
C ASN A 183 64.55 21.64 11.88
N ALA A 184 65.12 20.67 12.59
CA ALA A 184 64.49 19.40 12.91
C ALA A 184 63.42 19.50 14.02
N ALA A 185 63.45 20.53 14.87
CA ALA A 185 62.51 20.68 15.97
C ALA A 185 61.38 21.66 15.62
N LEU A 186 60.12 21.28 15.90
CA LEU A 186 59.00 22.21 15.89
C LEU A 186 59.17 23.20 17.05
N GLY A 187 59.19 24.50 16.75
CA GLY A 187 59.37 25.50 17.81
C GLY A 187 59.38 26.93 17.30
N VAL A 188 59.37 27.86 18.24
CA VAL A 188 59.54 29.29 17.98
C VAL A 188 60.81 29.75 18.68
N THR A 189 61.73 30.37 17.94
CA THR A 189 63.01 30.84 18.48
C THR A 189 63.19 32.31 18.16
N ALA A 190 63.46 33.11 19.18
CA ALA A 190 63.82 34.52 19.02
C ALA A 190 65.34 34.66 18.85
N ASN A 191 65.77 35.55 17.97
CA ASN A 191 67.15 35.95 17.77
C ASN A 191 67.28 37.44 18.08
N ASP A 192 68.03 37.73 19.13
CA ASP A 192 68.29 39.06 19.68
C ASP A 192 69.28 39.88 18.84
N VAL A 193 70.15 39.20 18.09
CA VAL A 193 71.15 39.84 17.22
C VAL A 193 70.49 40.57 16.05
N ASP A 194 69.49 39.95 15.42
CA ASP A 194 68.82 40.48 14.21
C ASP A 194 67.34 40.83 14.41
N SER A 195 66.82 40.73 15.65
CA SER A 195 65.43 41.04 16.01
C SER A 195 64.39 40.20 15.28
N THR A 196 64.68 38.91 15.11
CA THR A 196 63.77 38.00 14.39
C THR A 196 63.20 36.91 15.25
N ILE A 197 61.97 36.54 14.90
CA ILE A 197 61.28 35.41 15.51
C ILE A 197 61.09 34.38 14.41
N THR A 198 61.77 33.26 14.54
CA THR A 198 61.70 32.16 13.58
C THR A 198 60.70 31.12 14.08
N VAL A 199 59.67 30.84 13.29
CA VAL A 199 58.77 29.70 13.49
C VAL A 199 59.30 28.54 12.67
N ASN A 200 59.78 27.50 13.35
CA ASN A 200 60.36 26.33 12.71
C ASN A 200 59.32 25.23 12.53
N ILE A 201 59.07 24.84 11.28
CA ILE A 201 58.09 23.82 10.89
C ILE A 201 58.81 22.75 10.06
N PRO A 202 59.24 21.62 10.67
CA PRO A 202 60.00 20.60 9.95
C PRO A 202 59.15 19.90 8.87
N LYS A 203 59.80 19.52 7.77
CA LYS A 203 59.24 18.63 6.74
C LYS A 203 59.75 17.21 6.97
N VAL A 204 58.88 16.21 6.92
CA VAL A 204 59.28 14.79 7.01
C VAL A 204 60.17 14.46 5.81
N ASN A 205 61.26 13.73 6.02
CA ASN A 205 62.09 13.20 4.95
C ASN A 205 62.38 11.70 5.17
N ALA A 206 62.82 11.02 4.12
CA ALA A 206 62.99 9.57 4.12
C ALA A 206 64.22 9.05 4.91
N THR A 207 65.10 9.93 5.40
CA THR A 207 66.43 9.53 5.89
C THR A 207 66.71 9.90 7.34
N THR A 208 66.31 11.09 7.82
CA THR A 208 66.69 11.59 9.16
C THR A 208 65.56 12.26 9.94
N GLN A 209 64.58 12.88 9.27
CA GLN A 209 63.53 13.67 9.90
C GLN A 209 62.20 12.89 9.94
N LYS A 210 61.93 12.23 11.08
CA LYS A 210 60.78 11.32 11.26
C LYS A 210 59.46 12.01 11.66
N THR A 211 59.50 13.30 11.99
CA THR A 211 58.33 14.07 12.44
C THR A 211 58.29 15.43 11.72
N GLY A 212 57.10 15.86 11.28
CA GLY A 212 56.92 17.08 10.49
C GLY A 212 55.67 17.04 9.60
N LEU A 213 55.53 18.04 8.74
CA LEU A 213 54.52 18.03 7.68
C LEU A 213 54.96 17.17 6.49
N LEU A 214 54.00 16.51 5.83
CA LEU A 214 54.22 15.78 4.58
C LEU A 214 54.41 16.75 3.41
N THR A 215 55.20 16.36 2.41
CA THR A 215 55.24 17.12 1.15
C THR A 215 53.97 16.91 0.34
N TYR A 216 53.72 17.79 -0.64
CA TYR A 216 52.58 17.63 -1.55
C TYR A 216 52.67 16.33 -2.35
N ASP A 217 53.88 15.93 -2.75
CA ASP A 217 54.12 14.67 -3.46
C ASP A 217 53.84 13.45 -2.58
N ASP A 218 54.20 13.51 -1.28
CA ASP A 218 53.85 12.44 -0.32
C ASP A 218 52.34 12.31 -0.14
N TRP A 219 51.62 13.42 -0.10
CA TRP A 219 50.16 13.43 -0.03
C TRP A 219 49.52 12.83 -1.30
N LEU A 220 50.05 13.17 -2.49
CA LEU A 220 49.60 12.57 -3.76
C LEU A 220 49.86 11.06 -3.79
N ALA A 221 50.99 10.59 -3.27
CA ALA A 221 51.30 9.17 -3.17
C ALA A 221 50.35 8.42 -2.20
N PHE A 222 49.95 9.06 -1.10
CA PHE A 222 48.94 8.50 -0.18
C PHE A 222 47.54 8.48 -0.82
N SER A 223 47.11 9.60 -1.42
CA SER A 223 45.80 9.75 -2.04
C SER A 223 45.60 8.79 -3.23
N SER A 224 46.61 8.62 -4.07
CA SER A 224 46.55 7.73 -5.25
C SER A 224 46.46 6.24 -4.92
N LYS A 225 46.82 5.82 -3.70
CA LYS A 225 46.72 4.43 -3.22
C LYS A 225 45.40 4.11 -2.53
N GLN A 226 44.53 5.10 -2.29
CA GLN A 226 43.18 4.88 -1.79
C GLN A 226 42.26 4.45 -2.94
N ARG A 227 42.33 3.18 -3.36
CA ARG A 227 41.43 2.61 -4.40
C ARG A 227 40.28 1.83 -3.74
N ALA A 228 39.04 2.14 -4.12
CA ALA A 228 37.87 1.40 -3.68
C ALA A 228 37.81 0.04 -4.39
N ILE A 229 37.55 -1.05 -3.64
CA ILE A 229 37.20 -2.33 -4.25
C ILE A 229 35.82 -2.16 -4.89
N THR A 230 35.71 -2.43 -6.19
CA THR A 230 34.44 -2.39 -6.92
C THR A 230 34.04 -3.80 -7.31
N VAL A 231 32.74 -4.11 -7.34
CA VAL A 231 32.25 -5.44 -7.75
C VAL A 231 32.06 -5.44 -9.27
N GLY A 232 32.73 -6.35 -9.95
CA GLY A 232 32.66 -6.53 -11.40
C GLY A 232 31.45 -7.34 -11.87
N ALA A 233 31.30 -7.45 -13.19
CA ALA A 233 30.36 -8.38 -13.79
C ALA A 233 30.70 -9.84 -13.42
N PHE A 234 29.70 -10.73 -13.48
CA PHE A 234 29.93 -12.15 -13.23
C PHE A 234 30.90 -12.74 -14.26
N GLY A 235 31.91 -13.47 -13.79
CA GLY A 235 32.97 -14.03 -14.64
C GLY A 235 32.46 -15.14 -15.57
N THR A 236 33.15 -15.38 -16.67
CA THR A 236 32.81 -16.46 -17.62
C THR A 236 33.63 -17.73 -17.42
N ALA A 237 34.75 -17.64 -16.69
CA ALA A 237 35.63 -18.75 -16.34
C ALA A 237 35.67 -18.95 -14.82
N SER A 238 35.71 -20.21 -14.38
CA SER A 238 35.87 -20.58 -12.98
C SER A 238 37.27 -20.25 -12.45
N SER A 239 37.38 -20.11 -11.13
CA SER A 239 38.65 -19.88 -10.41
C SER A 239 38.75 -20.83 -9.22
N PRO A 240 39.93 -21.38 -8.88
CA PRO A 240 40.11 -22.20 -7.68
C PRO A 240 39.68 -21.51 -6.38
N ALA A 241 39.68 -20.17 -6.35
CA ALA A 241 39.25 -19.38 -5.20
C ALA A 241 37.75 -19.02 -5.23
N GLY A 242 37.03 -19.29 -6.33
CA GLY A 242 35.63 -18.91 -6.55
C GLY A 242 35.37 -17.42 -6.79
N LEU A 243 36.34 -16.56 -6.44
CA LEU A 243 36.38 -15.14 -6.79
C LEU A 243 37.77 -14.74 -7.30
N VAL A 244 37.85 -13.61 -7.99
CA VAL A 244 39.11 -13.02 -8.47
C VAL A 244 39.12 -11.52 -8.16
N LEU A 245 40.18 -11.03 -7.50
CA LEU A 245 40.44 -9.59 -7.35
C LEU A 245 41.52 -9.19 -8.35
N ASP A 246 41.20 -8.29 -9.26
CA ASP A 246 42.21 -7.71 -10.15
C ASP A 246 43.03 -6.65 -9.40
N PRO A 247 44.34 -6.87 -9.16
CA PRO A 247 45.17 -5.95 -8.39
C PRO A 247 45.48 -4.65 -9.14
N THR A 248 45.25 -4.59 -10.45
CA THR A 248 45.50 -3.42 -11.30
C THR A 248 44.29 -2.50 -11.31
N THR A 249 43.10 -3.09 -11.41
CA THR A 249 41.84 -2.34 -11.54
C THR A 249 41.06 -2.21 -10.22
N GLY A 250 41.31 -3.08 -9.23
CA GLY A 250 40.57 -3.11 -7.97
C GLY A 250 39.18 -3.75 -8.07
N VAL A 251 38.92 -4.50 -9.15
CA VAL A 251 37.62 -5.14 -9.40
C VAL A 251 37.57 -6.54 -8.82
N LEU A 252 36.61 -6.80 -7.94
CA LEU A 252 36.28 -8.12 -7.40
C LEU A 252 35.22 -8.79 -8.28
N THR A 253 35.55 -9.96 -8.83
CA THR A 253 34.69 -10.74 -9.74
C THR A 253 34.28 -12.05 -9.07
N LEU A 254 32.98 -12.35 -9.06
CA LEU A 254 32.46 -13.69 -8.75
C LEU A 254 32.65 -14.58 -9.98
N THR A 255 33.15 -15.81 -9.80
CA THR A 255 33.33 -16.77 -10.90
C THR A 255 32.36 -17.95 -10.81
N PRO A 256 31.95 -18.56 -11.94
CA PRO A 256 31.05 -19.71 -11.93
C PRO A 256 31.68 -20.91 -11.25
N ALA A 257 30.89 -21.63 -10.45
CA ALA A 257 31.27 -22.97 -9.99
C ALA A 257 31.33 -23.95 -11.17
N ASP A 258 32.24 -24.91 -11.09
CA ASP A 258 32.33 -26.05 -11.99
C ASP A 258 32.67 -27.35 -11.21
N ALA A 259 32.98 -28.43 -11.93
CA ALA A 259 33.29 -29.72 -11.32
C ALA A 259 34.62 -29.73 -10.53
N ALA A 260 35.54 -28.79 -10.77
CA ALA A 260 36.87 -28.74 -10.18
C ALA A 260 37.03 -27.58 -9.18
N ASN A 261 36.26 -26.52 -9.32
CA ASN A 261 36.46 -25.24 -8.66
C ASN A 261 35.18 -24.77 -7.94
N PRO A 262 35.30 -24.22 -6.72
CA PRO A 262 34.18 -23.54 -6.08
C PRO A 262 33.81 -22.27 -6.84
N GLY A 263 32.60 -21.76 -6.63
CA GLY A 263 32.15 -20.53 -7.26
C GLY A 263 30.68 -20.26 -7.03
N ALA A 264 30.16 -19.22 -7.67
CA ALA A 264 28.75 -18.88 -7.64
C ALA A 264 27.95 -19.66 -8.70
N ILE A 265 26.65 -19.81 -8.47
CA ILE A 265 25.71 -20.39 -9.44
C ILE A 265 25.27 -19.29 -10.41
N SER A 266 25.32 -19.60 -11.70
CA SER A 266 24.98 -18.71 -12.81
C SER A 266 23.76 -19.24 -13.57
N ILE A 267 23.33 -18.50 -14.59
CA ILE A 267 22.26 -18.90 -15.52
C ILE A 267 22.74 -19.84 -16.63
N LEU A 268 24.05 -20.06 -16.76
CA LEU A 268 24.64 -20.95 -17.74
C LEU A 268 24.69 -22.40 -17.21
N PRO A 269 24.80 -23.42 -18.09
CA PRO A 269 25.00 -24.80 -17.66
C PRO A 269 26.24 -24.93 -16.77
N GLN A 270 26.08 -25.56 -15.61
CA GLN A 270 27.16 -25.78 -14.65
C GLN A 270 27.15 -27.21 -14.12
N GLN A 271 28.33 -27.69 -13.75
CA GLN A 271 28.49 -28.96 -13.05
C GLN A 271 28.88 -28.66 -11.60
N LEU A 272 28.15 -29.24 -10.65
CA LEU A 272 28.44 -29.08 -9.22
C LEU A 272 28.93 -30.42 -8.66
N LYS A 273 30.23 -30.56 -8.38
CA LYS A 273 30.82 -31.83 -7.89
C LYS A 273 30.73 -31.97 -6.37
N GLY A 274 30.56 -33.22 -5.92
CA GLY A 274 30.41 -33.60 -4.50
C GLY A 274 28.97 -33.50 -4.01
N PRO A 275 28.63 -34.08 -2.84
CA PRO A 275 27.28 -34.02 -2.29
C PRO A 275 26.76 -32.58 -2.21
N LYS A 276 25.48 -32.39 -2.57
CA LYS A 276 24.75 -31.13 -2.42
C LYS A 276 23.51 -31.41 -1.60
N THR A 277 23.34 -30.66 -0.53
CA THR A 277 22.17 -30.76 0.34
C THR A 277 21.29 -29.55 0.09
N PHE A 278 20.09 -29.79 -0.43
CA PHE A 278 19.01 -28.80 -0.48
C PHE A 278 18.09 -29.10 0.70
N LEU A 279 17.94 -28.14 1.61
CA LEU A 279 17.17 -28.34 2.86
C LEU A 279 15.66 -28.33 2.62
N ASP A 280 15.24 -27.66 1.55
CA ASP A 280 13.85 -27.51 1.15
C ASP A 280 13.60 -28.13 -0.24
N SER A 281 12.65 -27.56 -1.00
CA SER A 281 12.23 -28.07 -2.31
C SER A 281 13.23 -27.73 -3.42
N LEU A 282 13.51 -28.70 -4.29
CA LEU A 282 14.20 -28.51 -5.56
C LEU A 282 13.17 -28.38 -6.69
N TYR A 283 13.07 -27.20 -7.32
CA TYR A 283 12.20 -26.96 -8.47
C TYR A 283 13.00 -27.11 -9.79
N ALA A 284 12.76 -28.21 -10.52
CA ALA A 284 13.43 -28.51 -11.80
C ALA A 284 12.40 -28.59 -12.95
N SER A 285 11.98 -27.44 -13.48
CA SER A 285 10.90 -27.34 -14.49
C SER A 285 11.21 -28.03 -15.83
N GLY A 286 12.48 -28.11 -16.21
CA GLY A 286 12.95 -28.83 -17.40
C GLY A 286 13.12 -30.35 -17.19
N GLY A 287 12.84 -30.86 -15.99
CA GLY A 287 13.01 -32.26 -15.60
C GLY A 287 14.21 -32.49 -14.68
N LEU A 288 14.25 -33.68 -14.06
CA LEU A 288 15.32 -34.15 -13.18
C LEU A 288 15.86 -35.48 -13.69
N ALA A 289 17.12 -35.50 -14.15
CA ALA A 289 17.83 -36.73 -14.48
C ALA A 289 18.69 -37.14 -13.27
N ALA A 290 18.37 -38.29 -12.67
CA ALA A 290 19.10 -38.81 -11.52
C ALA A 290 19.33 -40.32 -11.66
N THR A 291 20.58 -40.75 -11.50
CA THR A 291 20.95 -42.17 -11.44
C THR A 291 20.97 -42.63 -9.99
N GLY A 292 20.18 -43.66 -9.64
CA GLY A 292 20.11 -44.18 -8.28
C GLY A 292 19.30 -43.33 -7.30
N ALA A 293 18.28 -42.59 -7.78
CA ALA A 293 17.41 -41.79 -6.93
C ALA A 293 16.65 -42.66 -5.91
N ARG A 294 16.70 -42.27 -4.63
CA ARG A 294 15.91 -42.88 -3.54
C ARG A 294 14.87 -41.89 -3.06
N ILE A 295 13.59 -42.28 -3.13
CA ILE A 295 12.48 -41.51 -2.56
C ILE A 295 12.01 -42.23 -1.29
N SER A 296 12.26 -41.64 -0.12
CA SER A 296 11.91 -42.25 1.17
C SER A 296 10.50 -41.90 1.67
N GLY A 297 9.81 -40.98 0.97
CA GLY A 297 8.43 -40.57 1.27
C GLY A 297 7.48 -40.86 0.11
N ASN A 298 6.32 -40.22 0.13
CA ASN A 298 5.35 -40.37 -0.95
C ASN A 298 5.82 -39.65 -2.22
N ALA A 299 5.69 -40.31 -3.37
CA ALA A 299 5.88 -39.71 -4.67
C ALA A 299 4.52 -39.55 -5.36
N ILE A 300 4.24 -38.35 -5.87
CA ILE A 300 3.09 -38.09 -6.75
C ILE A 300 3.64 -37.93 -8.16
N VAL A 301 3.27 -38.83 -9.08
CA VAL A 301 3.60 -38.72 -10.50
C VAL A 301 2.33 -38.31 -11.24
N GLY A 302 2.23 -37.04 -11.62
CA GLY A 302 1.07 -36.51 -12.36
C GLY A 302 1.00 -36.97 -13.82
N GLY A 303 2.08 -37.59 -14.33
CA GLY A 303 2.19 -38.14 -15.68
C GLY A 303 2.49 -39.65 -15.69
N GLY A 304 2.99 -40.16 -16.81
CA GLY A 304 3.36 -41.57 -16.95
C GLY A 304 4.61 -41.95 -16.14
N LEU A 305 4.58 -43.10 -15.46
CA LEU A 305 5.75 -43.74 -14.86
C LEU A 305 6.23 -44.88 -15.74
N THR A 306 7.44 -44.77 -16.30
CA THR A 306 8.05 -45.83 -17.12
C THR A 306 9.11 -46.57 -16.31
N LEU A 307 8.89 -47.85 -16.07
CA LEU A 307 9.87 -48.77 -15.47
C LEU A 307 10.47 -49.63 -16.59
N THR A 308 11.75 -49.42 -16.90
CA THR A 308 12.42 -50.00 -18.08
C THR A 308 13.06 -51.37 -17.83
N THR A 309 13.37 -51.73 -16.59
CA THR A 309 13.94 -53.05 -16.24
C THR A 309 12.84 -54.01 -15.78
N ALA A 310 12.51 -55.01 -16.60
CA ALA A 310 11.85 -56.24 -16.18
C ALA A 310 12.92 -57.34 -16.03
N PRO A 311 12.90 -58.18 -14.98
CA PRO A 311 13.69 -59.41 -14.99
C PRO A 311 13.31 -60.23 -16.22
N ALA A 312 14.31 -60.75 -16.91
CA ALA A 312 14.12 -61.60 -18.08
C ALA A 312 13.59 -62.97 -17.63
N ASP A 313 12.27 -63.10 -17.52
CA ASP A 313 11.61 -64.40 -17.57
C ASP A 313 10.42 -64.31 -18.53
N ALA A 314 10.51 -65.15 -19.55
CA ALA A 314 9.73 -65.08 -20.78
C ALA A 314 8.29 -65.56 -20.59
N ALA A 315 7.32 -64.69 -20.92
CA ALA A 315 6.04 -65.08 -21.48
C ALA A 315 5.50 -63.93 -22.35
N THR A 316 4.86 -64.27 -23.45
CA THR A 316 4.42 -63.38 -24.52
C THR A 316 3.53 -62.22 -24.05
N THR A 317 3.62 -61.12 -24.80
CA THR A 317 3.31 -59.70 -24.57
C THR A 317 1.94 -59.25 -24.02
N GLU A 318 1.07 -60.11 -23.48
CA GLU A 318 -0.32 -59.69 -23.26
C GLU A 318 -0.72 -59.32 -21.82
N ASN A 319 0.00 -59.77 -20.79
CA ASN A 319 -0.34 -59.41 -19.39
C ASN A 319 0.89 -58.98 -18.57
N THR A 320 1.31 -57.72 -18.72
CA THR A 320 2.31 -57.13 -17.81
C THR A 320 1.62 -56.50 -16.62
N VAL A 321 1.92 -56.98 -15.41
CA VAL A 321 1.43 -56.43 -14.15
C VAL A 321 2.58 -55.82 -13.35
N LEU A 322 2.24 -54.89 -12.46
CA LEU A 322 3.14 -54.45 -11.41
C LEU A 322 2.90 -55.33 -10.19
N ILE A 323 3.94 -56.05 -9.76
CA ILE A 323 3.90 -56.83 -8.54
C ILE A 323 4.88 -56.27 -7.53
N ARG A 324 4.52 -56.30 -6.25
CA ARG A 324 5.48 -56.12 -5.18
C ARG A 324 6.17 -57.45 -4.93
N ASN A 325 7.47 -57.52 -5.19
CA ASN A 325 8.29 -58.64 -4.74
C ASN A 325 8.31 -58.63 -3.21
N THR A 326 7.80 -59.69 -2.58
CA THR A 326 7.66 -59.75 -1.12
C THR A 326 8.99 -59.96 -0.40
N THR A 327 10.02 -60.43 -1.11
CA THR A 327 11.38 -60.62 -0.57
C THR A 327 12.20 -59.34 -0.65
N THR A 328 12.16 -58.64 -1.79
CA THR A 328 12.96 -57.43 -2.01
C THR A 328 12.19 -56.13 -1.69
N GLY A 329 10.87 -56.20 -1.59
CA GLY A 329 9.98 -55.04 -1.44
C GLY A 329 9.81 -54.20 -2.71
N ASN A 330 10.56 -54.52 -3.78
CA ASN A 330 10.57 -53.76 -5.02
C ASN A 330 9.25 -53.92 -5.79
N ILE A 331 8.85 -52.87 -6.50
CA ILE A 331 7.81 -52.97 -7.52
C ILE A 331 8.48 -53.41 -8.81
N GLU A 332 8.12 -54.60 -9.28
CA GLU A 332 8.65 -55.20 -10.49
C GLU A 332 7.57 -55.22 -11.56
N LYS A 333 7.93 -54.83 -12.78
CA LYS A 333 7.11 -55.09 -13.96
C LYS A 333 7.34 -56.55 -14.35
N LYS A 334 6.31 -57.39 -14.21
CA LYS A 334 6.38 -58.81 -14.55
C LYS A 334 5.34 -59.16 -15.62
N ALA A 335 5.79 -59.86 -16.65
CA ALA A 335 4.87 -60.54 -17.56
C ALA A 335 4.39 -61.81 -16.87
N LEU A 336 3.07 -62.00 -16.79
CA LEU A 336 2.46 -63.22 -16.29
C LEU A 336 1.77 -63.95 -17.44
N SER A 337 1.89 -65.29 -17.47
CA SER A 337 1.13 -66.12 -18.40
C SER A 337 -0.38 -66.03 -18.10
N PRO A 338 -1.26 -66.26 -19.09
CA PRO A 338 -2.71 -66.36 -18.85
C PRO A 338 -3.09 -67.33 -17.71
N SER A 339 -2.32 -68.41 -17.53
CA SER A 339 -2.49 -69.37 -16.44
C SER A 339 -2.31 -68.80 -15.04
N ALA A 340 -1.66 -67.63 -14.88
CA ALA A 340 -1.59 -66.94 -13.59
C ALA A 340 -2.94 -66.32 -13.17
N PHE A 341 -3.90 -66.25 -14.08
CA PHE A 341 -5.26 -65.75 -13.86
C PHE A 341 -6.33 -66.86 -13.94
N GLU A 342 -5.95 -68.08 -14.36
CA GLU A 342 -6.80 -69.25 -14.28
C GLU A 342 -7.10 -69.54 -12.79
N GLY A 343 -8.40 -69.57 -12.44
CA GLY A 343 -8.86 -69.69 -11.05
C GLY A 343 -9.38 -68.40 -10.40
N ALA A 344 -9.61 -67.32 -11.16
CA ALA A 344 -10.27 -66.12 -10.63
C ALA A 344 -11.69 -66.40 -10.07
N ILE A 345 -12.42 -67.36 -10.66
CA ILE A 345 -13.65 -67.94 -10.08
C ILE A 345 -13.39 -69.42 -9.80
N THR A 346 -12.94 -69.73 -8.59
CA THR A 346 -12.68 -71.11 -8.15
C THR A 346 -13.84 -71.73 -7.38
N SER A 347 -14.95 -71.01 -7.17
CA SER A 347 -16.12 -71.58 -6.50
C SER A 347 -17.45 -70.96 -6.90
N VAL A 348 -18.45 -71.81 -7.17
CA VAL A 348 -19.86 -71.44 -7.34
C VAL A 348 -20.73 -72.50 -6.68
N ASN A 349 -21.59 -72.11 -5.74
CA ASN A 349 -22.55 -73.00 -5.05
C ASN A 349 -21.95 -74.33 -4.54
N GLY A 350 -20.74 -74.27 -3.97
CA GLY A 350 -20.04 -75.41 -3.37
C GLY A 350 -19.14 -76.22 -4.31
N GLN A 351 -19.26 -76.04 -5.63
CA GLN A 351 -18.32 -76.61 -6.59
C GLN A 351 -16.99 -75.87 -6.55
N LYS A 352 -15.87 -76.58 -6.59
CA LYS A 352 -14.52 -76.00 -6.61
C LYS A 352 -13.63 -76.64 -7.65
N GLY A 353 -13.12 -75.83 -8.58
CA GLY A 353 -12.22 -76.29 -9.63
C GLY A 353 -11.65 -75.14 -10.44
N PRO A 354 -10.63 -75.41 -11.28
CA PRO A 354 -10.07 -74.41 -12.19
C PRO A 354 -11.12 -73.91 -13.20
N ASP A 355 -12.02 -74.80 -13.63
CA ASP A 355 -13.18 -74.52 -14.49
C ASP A 355 -14.48 -75.03 -13.85
N ILE A 356 -15.57 -74.27 -13.97
CA ILE A 356 -16.93 -74.72 -13.61
C ILE A 356 -17.78 -74.79 -14.88
N HIS A 357 -18.24 -75.99 -15.23
CA HIS A 357 -19.05 -76.26 -16.42
C HIS A 357 -20.54 -76.12 -16.12
N LEU A 358 -21.32 -75.62 -17.10
CA LEU A 358 -22.78 -75.58 -17.03
C LEU A 358 -23.37 -76.60 -18.00
N LYS A 359 -24.27 -77.48 -17.51
CA LYS A 359 -24.93 -78.52 -18.31
C LYS A 359 -26.43 -78.56 -18.06
N THR A 360 -27.16 -79.30 -18.89
CA THR A 360 -28.58 -79.60 -18.68
C THR A 360 -28.78 -81.09 -18.41
N GLY A 361 -29.81 -81.45 -17.65
CA GLY A 361 -30.20 -82.83 -17.37
C GLY A 361 -31.71 -82.97 -17.19
N THR A 362 -32.19 -84.17 -16.90
CA THR A 362 -33.63 -84.47 -16.71
C THR A 362 -33.94 -85.12 -15.36
N ALA A 363 -32.97 -85.14 -14.44
CA ALA A 363 -33.11 -85.81 -13.16
C ALA A 363 -34.11 -85.11 -12.22
N GLY A 364 -34.78 -85.88 -11.38
CA GLY A 364 -35.70 -85.37 -10.36
C GLY A 364 -37.10 -85.05 -10.87
N ASN A 365 -37.93 -84.46 -10.00
CA ASN A 365 -39.36 -84.25 -10.22
C ASN A 365 -39.73 -82.77 -10.42
N ASN A 366 -38.73 -81.88 -10.36
CA ASN A 366 -38.91 -80.44 -10.48
C ASN A 366 -37.72 -79.82 -11.20
N ILE A 367 -37.91 -78.61 -11.74
CA ILE A 367 -36.79 -77.84 -12.29
C ILE A 367 -35.85 -77.46 -11.14
N ALA A 368 -34.58 -77.87 -11.23
CA ALA A 368 -33.59 -77.67 -10.17
C ALA A 368 -32.17 -77.55 -10.72
N LEU A 369 -31.32 -76.80 -10.01
CA LEU A 369 -29.88 -76.79 -10.23
C LEU A 369 -29.24 -77.85 -9.33
N ASP A 370 -28.47 -78.75 -9.93
CA ASP A 370 -27.65 -79.72 -9.25
C ASP A 370 -26.19 -79.28 -9.33
N SER A 371 -25.65 -78.85 -8.20
CA SER A 371 -24.25 -78.49 -8.03
C SER A 371 -23.53 -79.48 -7.11
N THR A 372 -24.03 -80.70 -6.97
CA THR A 372 -23.46 -81.68 -6.02
C THR A 372 -23.11 -83.02 -6.66
N SER A 373 -23.81 -83.44 -7.71
CA SER A 373 -23.66 -84.81 -8.22
C SER A 373 -22.42 -85.03 -9.09
N VAL A 374 -21.87 -83.98 -9.71
CA VAL A 374 -20.67 -84.06 -10.56
C VAL A 374 -19.73 -82.93 -10.19
N THR A 375 -18.44 -83.23 -9.98
CA THR A 375 -17.42 -82.21 -9.69
C THR A 375 -17.26 -81.24 -10.85
N ASN A 376 -16.97 -79.97 -10.54
CA ASN A 376 -16.73 -78.90 -11.50
C ASN A 376 -17.88 -78.68 -12.49
N THR A 377 -19.11 -79.06 -12.13
CA THR A 377 -20.28 -78.97 -12.99
C THR A 377 -21.50 -78.51 -12.20
N ILE A 378 -22.28 -77.60 -12.78
CA ILE A 378 -23.63 -77.25 -12.34
C ILE A 378 -24.59 -77.68 -13.45
N THR A 379 -25.54 -78.56 -13.11
CA THR A 379 -26.52 -79.10 -14.06
C THR A 379 -27.91 -78.51 -13.80
N LEU A 380 -28.51 -77.86 -14.80
CA LEU A 380 -29.93 -77.50 -14.76
C LEU A 380 -30.77 -78.72 -15.17
N ASN A 381 -31.37 -79.36 -14.18
CA ASN A 381 -32.30 -80.47 -14.41
C ASN A 381 -33.70 -79.93 -14.75
N VAL A 382 -34.22 -80.32 -15.91
CA VAL A 382 -35.58 -80.01 -16.39
C VAL A 382 -36.23 -81.36 -16.76
N PRO A 383 -37.03 -81.97 -15.87
CA PRO A 383 -37.61 -83.28 -16.15
C PRO A 383 -38.71 -83.21 -17.23
N ASP A 384 -39.10 -84.37 -17.74
CA ASP A 384 -40.27 -84.54 -18.61
C ASP A 384 -41.56 -84.53 -17.79
N ALA A 385 -42.64 -83.98 -18.34
CA ALA A 385 -43.94 -83.94 -17.68
C ALA A 385 -44.47 -85.36 -17.43
N ALA A 386 -44.74 -85.68 -16.17
CA ALA A 386 -45.28 -86.96 -15.76
C ALA A 386 -46.23 -86.77 -14.57
N VAL A 387 -46.90 -87.85 -14.15
CA VAL A 387 -47.83 -87.82 -13.00
C VAL A 387 -47.18 -87.21 -11.75
N ALA A 388 -45.91 -87.56 -11.50
CA ALA A 388 -45.16 -87.10 -10.33
C ALA A 388 -44.11 -86.02 -10.65
N ALA A 389 -44.00 -85.54 -11.90
CA ALA A 389 -42.93 -84.63 -12.31
C ALA A 389 -43.48 -83.37 -12.98
N ARG A 390 -43.07 -82.21 -12.47
CA ARG A 390 -43.35 -80.89 -13.05
C ARG A 390 -42.34 -80.59 -14.15
N GLY A 391 -42.54 -81.26 -15.27
CA GLY A 391 -41.64 -81.21 -16.40
C GLY A 391 -42.20 -80.53 -17.64
N VAL A 392 -41.42 -80.56 -18.71
CA VAL A 392 -41.80 -80.06 -20.04
C VAL A 392 -42.58 -81.12 -20.82
N ILE A 393 -43.48 -80.68 -21.71
CA ILE A 393 -44.16 -81.58 -22.65
C ILE A 393 -43.21 -81.90 -23.80
N THR A 394 -43.01 -83.18 -24.09
CA THR A 394 -42.08 -83.66 -25.11
C THR A 394 -42.80 -84.48 -26.19
N THR A 395 -42.05 -84.97 -27.18
CA THR A 395 -42.56 -85.88 -28.21
C THR A 395 -42.74 -87.31 -27.71
N GLY A 396 -42.30 -87.62 -26.48
CA GLY A 396 -42.48 -88.92 -25.85
C GLY A 396 -43.92 -89.12 -25.34
N ALA A 397 -44.26 -90.36 -25.02
CA ALA A 397 -45.51 -90.65 -24.33
C ALA A 397 -45.48 -90.03 -22.93
N GLN A 398 -46.49 -89.22 -22.59
CA GLN A 398 -46.56 -88.50 -21.32
C GLN A 398 -47.96 -88.53 -20.73
N THR A 399 -48.02 -88.50 -19.40
CA THR A 399 -49.27 -88.41 -18.64
C THR A 399 -49.28 -87.13 -17.83
N LEU A 400 -50.27 -86.28 -18.08
CA LEU A 400 -50.45 -84.99 -17.43
C LEU A 400 -51.47 -85.13 -16.28
N ALA A 401 -51.01 -85.05 -15.02
CA ALA A 401 -51.88 -85.17 -13.84
C ALA A 401 -52.53 -83.85 -13.43
N GLY A 402 -53.71 -83.92 -12.80
CA GLY A 402 -54.51 -82.76 -12.32
C GLY A 402 -55.36 -82.10 -13.41
N PHE A 403 -56.27 -81.21 -13.03
CA PHE A 403 -57.13 -80.50 -13.98
C PHE A 403 -56.29 -79.70 -14.99
N LYS A 404 -56.66 -79.78 -16.28
CA LYS A 404 -56.00 -79.07 -17.37
C LYS A 404 -57.04 -78.24 -18.11
N THR A 405 -56.77 -76.96 -18.26
CA THR A 405 -57.55 -76.05 -19.09
C THR A 405 -56.79 -75.76 -20.37
N LEU A 406 -57.40 -76.04 -21.52
CA LEU A 406 -56.96 -75.56 -22.83
C LEU A 406 -57.94 -74.46 -23.24
N ARG A 407 -57.46 -73.21 -23.32
CA ARG A 407 -58.34 -72.05 -23.49
C ARG A 407 -58.94 -71.96 -24.90
N ASP A 408 -58.13 -72.31 -25.89
CA ASP A 408 -58.45 -72.10 -27.30
C ASP A 408 -58.78 -73.48 -27.95
N THR A 409 -58.19 -73.82 -29.10
CA THR A 409 -58.47 -75.07 -29.81
C THR A 409 -57.50 -76.20 -29.44
N LEU A 410 -57.99 -77.44 -29.39
CA LEU A 410 -57.18 -78.66 -29.35
C LEU A 410 -57.38 -79.46 -30.64
N ALA A 411 -56.31 -79.69 -31.40
CA ALA A 411 -56.30 -80.60 -32.54
C ALA A 411 -55.68 -81.94 -32.14
N VAL A 412 -56.40 -83.04 -32.34
CA VAL A 412 -55.94 -84.41 -32.04
C VAL A 412 -55.77 -85.16 -33.36
N GLY A 413 -54.53 -85.54 -33.69
CA GLY A 413 -54.19 -86.09 -35.00
C GLY A 413 -54.64 -87.54 -35.25
N SER A 414 -55.00 -88.29 -34.21
CA SER A 414 -55.39 -89.71 -34.33
C SER A 414 -56.69 -90.01 -33.58
N SER A 415 -56.63 -90.27 -32.27
CA SER A 415 -57.81 -90.58 -31.45
C SER A 415 -57.88 -89.73 -30.19
N ALA A 416 -59.07 -89.20 -29.88
CA ALA A 416 -59.37 -88.53 -28.61
C ALA A 416 -60.20 -89.46 -27.73
N VAL A 417 -59.63 -89.88 -26.60
CA VAL A 417 -60.28 -90.78 -25.64
C VAL A 417 -60.52 -90.05 -24.33
N ILE A 418 -61.79 -89.88 -23.96
CA ILE A 418 -62.20 -89.13 -22.77
C ILE A 418 -62.86 -90.10 -21.77
N GLY A 419 -62.30 -90.19 -20.57
CA GLY A 419 -62.88 -90.94 -19.45
C GLY A 419 -62.58 -92.45 -19.43
N ALA A 420 -61.74 -92.98 -20.32
CA ALA A 420 -61.38 -94.40 -20.32
C ALA A 420 -60.10 -94.68 -19.51
N SER A 421 -60.10 -95.75 -18.71
CA SER A 421 -58.90 -96.32 -18.08
C SER A 421 -58.58 -97.68 -18.72
N GLY A 422 -57.67 -97.68 -19.71
CA GLY A 422 -57.04 -98.90 -20.20
C GLY A 422 -57.74 -99.67 -21.33
N SER A 423 -58.69 -99.06 -22.06
CA SER A 423 -59.28 -99.66 -23.27
C SER A 423 -58.71 -99.06 -24.54
N ASN A 424 -58.39 -99.88 -25.55
CA ASN A 424 -58.08 -99.37 -26.88
C ASN A 424 -59.31 -98.64 -27.43
N PRO A 425 -59.15 -97.40 -27.97
CA PRO A 425 -60.26 -96.73 -28.61
C PRO A 425 -60.72 -97.51 -29.83
N ASN A 426 -62.02 -97.70 -29.98
CA ASN A 426 -62.63 -98.27 -31.19
C ASN A 426 -63.27 -97.20 -32.09
N SER A 427 -63.19 -95.92 -31.69
CA SER A 427 -63.68 -94.75 -32.40
C SER A 427 -62.60 -93.65 -32.39
N THR A 428 -62.58 -92.79 -33.41
CA THR A 428 -61.66 -91.63 -33.48
C THR A 428 -61.96 -90.60 -32.37
N LEU A 429 -63.23 -90.45 -32.00
CA LEU A 429 -63.67 -89.79 -30.77
C LEU A 429 -64.42 -90.80 -29.91
N GLN A 430 -63.88 -91.12 -28.74
CA GLN A 430 -64.54 -91.99 -27.77
C GLN A 430 -64.75 -91.24 -26.46
N VAL A 431 -66.02 -91.08 -26.07
CA VAL A 431 -66.40 -90.48 -24.79
C VAL A 431 -67.06 -91.56 -23.94
N THR A 432 -66.33 -92.04 -22.94
CA THR A 432 -66.85 -92.97 -21.93
C THR A 432 -67.52 -92.15 -20.83
N GLY A 433 -68.64 -91.50 -21.16
CA GLY A 433 -69.34 -90.56 -20.29
C GLY A 433 -70.44 -89.78 -21.01
N SER A 434 -70.95 -88.71 -20.37
CA SER A 434 -71.97 -87.82 -20.97
C SER A 434 -71.33 -86.77 -21.89
N VAL A 435 -72.05 -86.39 -22.95
CA VAL A 435 -71.69 -85.27 -23.84
C VAL A 435 -72.75 -84.19 -23.72
N ALA A 436 -72.34 -82.95 -23.47
CA ALA A 436 -73.22 -81.78 -23.49
C ALA A 436 -73.17 -81.11 -24.87
N MET A 437 -74.33 -80.80 -25.44
CA MET A 437 -74.48 -80.10 -26.73
C MET A 437 -75.33 -78.85 -26.55
N ASN A 438 -75.17 -77.86 -27.43
CA ASN A 438 -75.95 -76.62 -27.38
C ASN A 438 -77.46 -76.89 -27.57
N ILE A 439 -78.29 -76.25 -26.75
CA ILE A 439 -79.75 -76.26 -26.90
C ILE A 439 -80.31 -74.86 -26.65
N ARG A 440 -81.20 -74.40 -27.54
CA ARG A 440 -81.92 -73.13 -27.38
C ARG A 440 -83.32 -73.19 -27.99
N SER A 441 -84.12 -72.17 -27.71
CA SER A 441 -85.50 -72.06 -28.20
C SER A 441 -85.69 -70.89 -29.16
N LEU A 442 -86.67 -71.01 -30.06
CA LEU A 442 -87.19 -69.97 -30.94
C LEU A 442 -88.71 -69.86 -30.78
N THR A 443 -89.24 -68.65 -30.76
CA THR A 443 -90.69 -68.35 -30.69
C THR A 443 -91.20 -67.58 -31.92
N SER A 444 -90.31 -67.28 -32.87
CA SER A 444 -90.59 -66.60 -34.13
C SER A 444 -89.59 -67.05 -35.20
N SER A 445 -89.84 -66.69 -36.47
CA SER A 445 -88.97 -67.05 -37.58
C SER A 445 -87.55 -66.53 -37.41
N GLY A 446 -86.54 -67.36 -37.73
CA GLY A 446 -85.14 -67.03 -37.49
C GLY A 446 -84.17 -68.02 -38.11
N THR A 447 -82.88 -67.86 -37.85
CA THR A 447 -81.84 -68.73 -38.41
C THR A 447 -81.34 -69.74 -37.38
N ILE A 448 -80.81 -70.85 -37.89
CA ILE A 448 -79.97 -71.80 -37.16
C ILE A 448 -78.52 -71.44 -37.46
N THR A 449 -77.68 -71.35 -36.43
CA THR A 449 -76.28 -70.90 -36.52
C THR A 449 -75.31 -72.07 -36.32
N GLU A 450 -74.03 -71.83 -36.58
CA GLU A 450 -72.97 -72.85 -36.37
C GLU A 450 -72.78 -73.26 -34.91
N THR A 451 -73.28 -72.48 -33.95
CA THR A 451 -73.18 -72.79 -32.52
C THR A 451 -74.32 -73.66 -32.02
N ASP A 452 -75.37 -73.83 -32.82
CA ASP A 452 -76.54 -74.61 -32.43
C ASP A 452 -76.29 -76.11 -32.58
N TYR A 453 -77.00 -76.89 -31.77
CA TYR A 453 -77.15 -78.32 -32.03
C TYR A 453 -78.63 -78.69 -31.96
N THR A 454 -79.31 -78.38 -30.84
CA THR A 454 -80.75 -78.56 -30.71
C THR A 454 -81.50 -77.23 -30.69
N VAL A 455 -82.49 -77.08 -31.56
CA VAL A 455 -83.36 -75.90 -31.61
C VAL A 455 -84.81 -76.30 -31.36
N LEU A 456 -85.38 -75.80 -30.26
CA LEU A 456 -86.77 -75.99 -29.90
C LEU A 456 -87.62 -74.84 -30.45
N VAL A 457 -88.54 -75.12 -31.36
CA VAL A 457 -89.33 -74.08 -32.05
C VAL A 457 -90.78 -74.12 -31.59
N ASN A 458 -91.20 -73.04 -30.93
CA ASN A 458 -92.57 -72.85 -30.48
C ASN A 458 -93.34 -72.04 -31.52
N THR A 459 -94.41 -72.63 -32.07
CA THR A 459 -95.26 -72.02 -33.11
C THR A 459 -96.60 -71.53 -32.56
N SER A 460 -96.77 -71.42 -31.23
CA SER A 460 -98.02 -70.94 -30.61
C SER A 460 -98.39 -69.50 -30.99
N GLY A 461 -97.43 -68.68 -31.42
CA GLY A 461 -97.66 -67.32 -31.90
C GLY A 461 -98.01 -67.21 -33.39
N GLY A 462 -98.04 -68.32 -34.12
CA GLY A 462 -98.19 -68.37 -35.57
C GLY A 462 -97.20 -69.34 -36.22
N ALA A 463 -97.41 -69.66 -37.50
CA ALA A 463 -96.46 -70.48 -38.27
C ALA A 463 -95.05 -69.86 -38.26
N VAL A 464 -94.02 -70.68 -38.01
CA VAL A 464 -92.62 -70.24 -37.87
C VAL A 464 -91.76 -70.85 -38.97
N THR A 465 -90.88 -70.05 -39.56
CA THR A 465 -89.86 -70.54 -40.49
C THR A 465 -88.48 -70.46 -39.85
N VAL A 466 -87.77 -71.59 -39.77
CA VAL A 466 -86.37 -71.64 -39.38
C VAL A 466 -85.48 -71.87 -40.60
N GLN A 467 -84.43 -71.07 -40.72
CA GLN A 467 -83.50 -71.15 -41.85
C GLN A 467 -82.19 -71.84 -41.44
N LEU A 468 -81.88 -72.98 -42.06
CA LEU A 468 -80.59 -73.68 -41.92
C LEU A 468 -79.47 -72.88 -42.60
N PRO A 469 -78.24 -72.92 -42.07
CA PRO A 469 -77.11 -72.23 -42.68
C PRO A 469 -76.76 -72.80 -44.06
N ALA A 470 -75.94 -72.05 -44.82
CA ALA A 470 -75.47 -72.50 -46.13
C ALA A 470 -74.65 -73.80 -46.02
N VAL A 471 -74.86 -74.77 -46.90
CA VAL A 471 -74.24 -76.12 -46.83
C VAL A 471 -72.72 -76.13 -47.05
N SER A 472 -72.18 -75.16 -47.78
CA SER A 472 -70.76 -75.12 -48.14
C SER A 472 -69.85 -75.09 -46.90
N GLY A 473 -68.86 -75.98 -46.89
CA GLY A 473 -67.88 -76.14 -45.81
C GLY A 473 -68.38 -76.86 -44.55
N LYS A 474 -69.57 -77.49 -44.59
CA LYS A 474 -70.22 -78.07 -43.39
C LYS A 474 -70.51 -79.57 -43.49
N ASN A 475 -69.83 -80.30 -44.36
CA ASN A 475 -70.04 -81.75 -44.51
C ASN A 475 -70.05 -82.45 -43.14
N GLY A 476 -71.11 -83.20 -42.85
CA GLY A 476 -71.36 -83.90 -41.60
C GLY A 476 -72.05 -83.08 -40.51
N ARG A 477 -72.26 -81.77 -40.66
CA ARG A 477 -72.95 -80.92 -39.65
C ARG A 477 -74.37 -81.42 -39.44
N MET A 478 -74.74 -81.59 -38.17
CA MET A 478 -76.06 -82.05 -37.73
C MET A 478 -76.77 -81.00 -36.89
N TYR A 479 -78.09 -80.92 -37.07
CA TYR A 479 -79.00 -80.17 -36.22
C TYR A 479 -80.21 -81.02 -35.83
N ASN A 480 -80.67 -80.88 -34.59
CA ASN A 480 -81.92 -81.44 -34.11
C ASN A 480 -82.95 -80.33 -33.94
N ILE A 481 -84.02 -80.36 -34.72
CA ILE A 481 -85.02 -79.30 -34.76
C ILE A 481 -86.34 -79.88 -34.29
N LYS A 482 -86.92 -79.32 -33.22
CA LYS A 482 -88.14 -79.84 -32.60
C LYS A 482 -89.24 -78.80 -32.55
N LYS A 483 -90.42 -79.12 -33.06
CA LYS A 483 -91.62 -78.32 -32.82
C LYS A 483 -92.13 -78.61 -31.40
N ILE A 484 -92.37 -77.57 -30.60
CA ILE A 484 -92.73 -77.71 -29.18
C ILE A 484 -94.06 -77.05 -28.80
N GLY A 485 -94.88 -76.64 -29.76
CA GLY A 485 -96.20 -76.07 -29.49
C GLY A 485 -96.77 -75.32 -30.71
N GLY A 486 -98.09 -75.11 -30.71
CA GLY A 486 -98.83 -74.29 -31.69
C GLY A 486 -99.94 -75.00 -32.45
N GLY A 487 -100.16 -76.29 -32.18
CA GLY A 487 -101.19 -77.09 -32.86
C GLY A 487 -100.84 -77.41 -34.31
N ILE A 488 -101.71 -78.14 -35.00
CA ILE A 488 -101.45 -78.59 -36.38
C ILE A 488 -101.50 -77.43 -37.40
N ASP A 489 -102.23 -76.35 -37.08
CA ASP A 489 -102.47 -75.22 -37.98
C ASP A 489 -101.25 -74.30 -38.13
N ASN A 490 -100.48 -74.12 -37.05
CA ASN A 490 -99.24 -73.36 -37.09
C ASN A 490 -98.07 -74.29 -37.39
N ALA A 491 -97.72 -74.41 -38.66
CA ALA A 491 -96.63 -75.28 -39.09
C ALA A 491 -95.24 -74.69 -38.75
N LEU A 492 -94.27 -75.57 -38.46
CA LEU A 492 -92.85 -75.23 -38.47
C LEU A 492 -92.27 -75.56 -39.84
N THR A 493 -91.83 -74.54 -40.57
CA THR A 493 -91.16 -74.70 -41.86
C THR A 493 -89.65 -74.59 -41.69
N ILE A 494 -88.90 -75.59 -42.12
CA ILE A 494 -87.44 -75.60 -42.12
C ILE A 494 -86.99 -75.34 -43.55
N THR A 495 -86.21 -74.30 -43.78
CA THR A 495 -85.72 -73.91 -45.12
C THR A 495 -84.20 -73.86 -45.12
N PRO A 496 -83.50 -74.35 -46.14
CA PRO A 496 -82.06 -74.15 -46.24
C PRO A 496 -81.73 -72.78 -46.87
N THR A 497 -80.68 -72.11 -46.41
CA THR A 497 -80.12 -70.94 -47.11
C THR A 497 -79.56 -71.32 -48.48
N SER A 498 -79.04 -72.54 -48.64
CA SER A 498 -78.59 -73.12 -49.91
C SER A 498 -78.67 -74.65 -49.86
N GLY A 499 -78.77 -75.29 -51.03
CA GLY A 499 -79.06 -76.72 -51.15
C GLY A 499 -80.55 -77.02 -50.98
N GLN A 500 -80.90 -78.30 -50.99
CA GLN A 500 -82.26 -78.79 -50.77
C GLN A 500 -82.33 -79.67 -49.52
N ILE A 501 -83.51 -79.83 -48.93
CA ILE A 501 -83.77 -80.83 -47.88
C ILE A 501 -84.54 -81.99 -48.52
N GLU A 502 -83.94 -83.17 -48.63
CA GLU A 502 -84.55 -84.34 -49.30
C GLU A 502 -85.06 -84.02 -50.72
N GLY A 503 -84.31 -83.21 -51.48
CA GLY A 503 -84.71 -82.77 -52.84
C GLY A 503 -85.80 -81.68 -52.88
N ALA A 504 -86.30 -81.23 -51.72
CA ALA A 504 -87.29 -80.15 -51.62
C ALA A 504 -86.65 -78.83 -51.13
N THR A 505 -87.33 -77.70 -51.39
CA THR A 505 -86.88 -76.37 -50.93
C THR A 505 -87.17 -76.12 -49.44
N SER A 506 -87.94 -76.98 -48.79
CA SER A 506 -88.28 -76.88 -47.36
C SER A 506 -88.74 -78.23 -46.79
N TYR A 507 -88.60 -78.41 -45.48
CA TYR A 507 -89.19 -79.51 -44.72
C TYR A 507 -90.17 -78.97 -43.66
N ILE A 508 -91.40 -79.50 -43.61
CA ILE A 508 -92.45 -78.97 -42.74
C ILE A 508 -92.77 -79.96 -41.61
N ILE A 509 -92.89 -79.46 -40.38
CA ILE A 509 -93.38 -80.20 -39.22
C ILE A 509 -94.71 -79.58 -38.78
N TYR A 510 -95.78 -80.37 -38.85
CA TYR A 510 -97.12 -79.96 -38.41
C TYR A 510 -97.41 -80.33 -36.96
N ASN A 511 -97.09 -81.57 -36.58
CA ASN A 511 -97.39 -82.10 -35.26
C ASN A 511 -96.46 -81.51 -34.19
N ASP A 512 -97.06 -81.06 -33.09
CA ASP A 512 -96.32 -80.69 -31.90
C ASP A 512 -95.50 -81.88 -31.37
N TRP A 513 -94.43 -81.56 -30.66
CA TRP A 513 -93.53 -82.52 -30.01
C TRP A 513 -92.76 -83.43 -30.98
N THR A 514 -92.82 -83.14 -32.28
CA THR A 514 -92.10 -83.85 -33.32
C THR A 514 -90.75 -83.18 -33.57
N SER A 515 -89.71 -83.99 -33.74
CA SER A 515 -88.36 -83.54 -34.05
C SER A 515 -87.85 -84.13 -35.34
N VAL A 516 -86.88 -83.47 -35.96
CA VAL A 516 -86.06 -84.07 -37.01
C VAL A 516 -84.60 -83.80 -36.72
N THR A 517 -83.77 -84.83 -36.92
CA THR A 517 -82.33 -84.63 -37.05
C THR A 517 -82.00 -84.54 -38.52
N ILE A 518 -81.35 -83.45 -38.91
CA ILE A 518 -80.96 -83.18 -40.28
C ILE A 518 -79.44 -83.08 -40.35
N GLN A 519 -78.84 -83.71 -41.35
CA GLN A 519 -77.40 -83.70 -41.59
C GLN A 519 -77.10 -83.26 -43.03
N THR A 520 -76.05 -82.46 -43.24
CA THR A 520 -75.61 -82.08 -44.58
C THR A 520 -74.40 -82.89 -45.04
N ASP A 521 -74.34 -83.20 -46.34
CA ASP A 521 -73.16 -83.75 -47.02
C ASP A 521 -72.23 -82.64 -47.58
N GLY A 522 -72.59 -81.37 -47.38
CA GLY A 522 -71.91 -80.20 -47.94
C GLY A 522 -72.56 -79.64 -49.21
N ALA A 523 -73.55 -80.32 -49.78
CA ALA A 523 -74.32 -79.89 -50.97
C ALA A 523 -75.83 -79.81 -50.71
N ASN A 524 -76.39 -80.74 -49.95
CA ASN A 524 -77.80 -80.82 -49.56
C ASN A 524 -77.94 -81.18 -48.08
N TRP A 525 -79.18 -81.16 -47.59
CA TRP A 525 -79.58 -81.57 -46.25
C TRP A 525 -80.45 -82.84 -46.32
N TYR A 526 -80.22 -83.76 -45.39
CA TYR A 526 -80.91 -85.05 -45.30
C TYR A 526 -81.50 -85.25 -43.92
N VAL A 527 -82.76 -85.69 -43.85
CA VAL A 527 -83.43 -86.04 -42.60
C VAL A 527 -83.02 -87.45 -42.23
N ILE A 528 -82.07 -87.57 -41.31
CA ILE A 528 -81.50 -88.85 -40.89
C ILE A 528 -82.25 -89.50 -39.72
N ARG A 529 -83.12 -88.74 -39.05
CA ARG A 529 -83.99 -89.23 -37.97
C ARG A 529 -85.25 -88.38 -37.84
N LYS A 530 -86.40 -89.02 -37.63
CA LYS A 530 -87.70 -88.40 -37.33
C LYS A 530 -88.18 -88.83 -35.95
#